data_AF-A0ABD3QW77-F1
#
_entry.id   AF-A0ABD3QW77-F1
#
_cell.length_a   1.000
_cell.length_b   1.000
_cell.length_c   1.000
_cell.angle_alpha   90.00
_cell.angle_beta   90.00
_cell.angle_gamma   90.00
#
_symmetry.space_group_name_H-M   'P 1'
#
loop_
_entity.id
_entity.type
_entity.pdbx_description
1 polymer ?
#
loop_
_entity_poly.entity_id
_entity_poly.type
_entity_poly.pdbx_seq_one_letter_code
_entity_poly.pdbx_strand_id
1 'polypeptide(L)'
;MPKVTKNNHTMTVPRRLSDFTATLSEGSKESESPNNAPIPAQRGRRRSSLLKNNLRDSIAIKDLTGEEGVRARKFDLDGDGLLDEAEQAMMRYDIDGDGNLGLEEIHAIVSEHLRAKNNIGALRKVIAGLTCFVVILALSNLGTSLASAILVKETAADQRTSEMRIIGSVDVVGTQSSAETFEALEMDVETRRARRALVVDSLKANPFGEHAHRHLARSADCTGKKCDKDIKFDTNYMTQDDAERMKAKCELGRVVNVKRSFPGGSVDTKSLCRSGSNIVIKQIEYLYRRSSSVLKCRKKTYMIARKGPRKKQGKAAIRKNGFDMVVISDGKDTTFDCDGKNCYISGSNLRQKHGEPCNLNHGSDDCEAGLVCVQDANDVTSGRCLSDWNNGIWYVDWVNHKCVQDCVGGPNCGGDSSFWEEEFATYQLCCDTHLSYLTGGYKQCVPDLDFYLGKGQDCSNSRTCRNDLVCRKSALNGSDRWYCV
;
A
#
# COMPACT_ATOMS: atom_id res chain seq x y z
N MET A 1 -39.92 6.74 45.60
CA MET A 1 -40.22 7.23 44.23
C MET A 1 -40.10 8.75 44.22
N PRO A 2 -39.12 9.34 43.50
CA PRO A 2 -39.08 10.78 43.24
C PRO A 2 -39.83 11.14 41.96
N LYS A 3 -40.34 12.38 41.89
CA LYS A 3 -41.16 12.90 40.77
C LYS A 3 -40.29 13.34 39.59
N VAL A 4 -40.77 13.07 38.37
CA VAL A 4 -40.18 13.58 37.12
C VAL A 4 -40.77 14.94 36.78
N THR A 5 -39.93 15.96 36.64
CA THR A 5 -40.30 17.27 36.06
C THR A 5 -40.04 17.26 34.55
N LYS A 6 -41.02 17.73 33.78
CA LYS A 6 -40.90 17.96 32.33
C LYS A 6 -40.60 19.44 32.07
N ASN A 7 -39.54 19.73 31.32
CA ASN A 7 -39.31 21.06 30.75
C ASN A 7 -39.61 21.03 29.25
N ASN A 8 -40.53 21.90 28.82
CA ASN A 8 -40.76 22.22 27.41
C ASN A 8 -39.91 23.44 27.06
N HIS A 9 -39.17 23.42 25.95
CA HIS A 9 -38.55 24.63 25.38
C HIS A 9 -39.18 24.99 24.03
N THR A 10 -39.63 26.23 23.94
CA THR A 10 -40.33 26.83 22.81
C THR A 10 -39.33 27.31 21.75
N MET A 11 -39.49 26.93 20.49
CA MET A 11 -38.71 27.54 19.40
C MET A 11 -39.17 28.97 19.15
N THR A 12 -38.22 29.89 18.96
CA THR A 12 -38.48 31.27 18.56
C THR A 12 -37.85 31.53 17.19
N VAL A 13 -38.60 32.13 16.25
CA VAL A 13 -38.16 32.44 14.89
C VAL A 13 -37.87 33.94 14.76
N PRO A 14 -36.70 34.37 14.26
CA PRO A 14 -36.48 35.75 13.83
C PRO A 14 -36.90 35.99 12.37
N ARG A 15 -37.28 37.22 12.05
CA ARG A 15 -37.75 37.67 10.72
C ARG A 15 -36.63 38.25 9.84
N ARG A 16 -36.96 38.34 8.54
CA ARG A 16 -36.28 38.99 7.41
C ARG A 16 -35.81 40.45 7.61
N LEU A 17 -35.03 40.87 6.58
CA LEU A 17 -34.65 42.23 6.13
C LEU A 17 -33.35 42.76 6.77
N SER A 18 -32.47 43.47 6.05
CA SER A 18 -32.59 44.13 4.73
C SER A 18 -31.28 44.18 3.93
N ASP A 19 -31.42 44.32 2.61
CA ASP A 19 -30.59 45.07 1.65
C ASP A 19 -29.08 45.24 1.90
N PHE A 20 -28.27 44.75 0.95
CA PHE A 20 -26.93 45.30 0.71
C PHE A 20 -26.67 45.50 -0.79
N THR A 21 -26.19 46.70 -1.12
CA THR A 21 -26.09 47.25 -2.46
C THR A 21 -24.83 46.74 -3.19
N ALA A 22 -24.98 46.39 -4.47
CA ALA A 22 -23.84 46.00 -5.30
C ALA A 22 -22.95 47.22 -5.61
N THR A 23 -21.63 47.04 -5.44
CA THR A 23 -20.61 47.93 -6.02
C THR A 23 -19.66 47.09 -6.86
N LEU A 24 -19.76 47.25 -8.18
CA LEU A 24 -18.78 46.74 -9.13
C LEU A 24 -17.54 47.63 -9.05
N SER A 25 -16.38 47.06 -8.76
CA SER A 25 -15.08 47.71 -8.99
C SER A 25 -14.32 46.94 -10.06
N GLU A 26 -14.08 47.60 -11.18
CA GLU A 26 -13.18 47.11 -12.21
C GLU A 26 -11.73 47.19 -11.67
N GLY A 27 -11.00 46.08 -11.78
CA GLY A 27 -9.68 45.92 -11.16
C GLY A 27 -8.79 45.05 -12.01
N SER A 28 -8.49 45.49 -13.22
CA SER A 28 -7.52 44.87 -14.11
C SER A 28 -6.10 45.00 -13.56
N LYS A 29 -5.49 43.87 -13.19
CA LYS A 29 -4.03 43.72 -13.15
C LYS A 29 -3.62 42.36 -13.68
N GLU A 30 -2.80 42.41 -14.73
CA GLU A 30 -1.98 41.29 -15.17
C GLU A 30 -1.06 40.87 -14.01
N SER A 31 -0.86 39.56 -13.83
CA SER A 31 0.25 39.04 -13.03
C SER A 31 0.82 37.80 -13.74
N GLU A 32 2.14 37.74 -13.76
CA GLU A 32 2.91 36.90 -14.68
C GLU A 32 2.80 35.40 -14.38
N SER A 33 2.90 34.60 -15.44
CA SER A 33 3.03 33.14 -15.33
C SER A 33 4.51 32.76 -15.14
N PRO A 34 4.88 32.01 -14.08
CA PRO A 34 6.21 31.45 -13.95
C PRO A 34 6.29 30.03 -14.54
N ASN A 35 7.08 29.93 -15.62
CA ASN A 35 8.02 28.84 -15.89
C ASN A 35 7.49 27.41 -16.09
N ASN A 36 7.38 27.05 -17.37
CA ASN A 36 7.48 25.67 -17.85
C ASN A 36 8.76 24.98 -17.35
N ALA A 37 8.63 23.76 -16.82
CA ALA A 37 9.73 22.80 -16.71
C ALA A 37 9.63 21.76 -17.85
N PRO A 38 10.75 21.21 -18.36
CA PRO A 38 10.77 20.54 -19.66
C PRO A 38 10.32 19.07 -19.60
N ILE A 39 9.41 18.69 -20.51
CA ILE A 39 9.08 17.29 -20.82
C ILE A 39 10.22 16.70 -21.70
N PRO A 40 10.77 15.52 -21.38
CA PRO A 40 11.91 14.97 -22.11
C PRO A 40 11.54 14.53 -23.54
N ALA A 41 12.39 14.92 -24.49
CA ALA A 41 12.19 14.62 -25.90
C ALA A 41 12.44 13.15 -26.24
N GLN A 42 11.37 12.37 -26.45
CA GLN A 42 11.49 11.09 -27.16
C GLN A 42 11.31 11.29 -28.67
N ARG A 43 12.44 11.17 -29.38
CA ARG A 43 12.50 11.15 -30.86
C ARG A 43 11.77 9.91 -31.39
N GLY A 44 10.62 10.12 -32.04
CA GLY A 44 9.80 9.05 -32.62
C GLY A 44 9.11 9.43 -33.93
N ARG A 45 9.78 10.20 -34.81
CA ARG A 45 9.23 10.55 -36.15
C ARG A 45 9.09 9.31 -37.05
N ARG A 46 7.99 8.56 -36.92
CA ARG A 46 7.43 7.78 -38.03
C ARG A 46 6.39 8.65 -38.75
N ARG A 47 6.85 9.46 -39.70
CA ARG A 47 5.96 10.04 -40.71
C ARG A 47 5.48 8.91 -41.61
N SER A 48 4.23 8.49 -41.46
CA SER A 48 3.53 7.66 -42.43
C SER A 48 3.24 8.50 -43.68
N SER A 49 4.18 8.46 -44.63
CA SER A 49 4.01 9.03 -45.97
C SER A 49 3.07 8.16 -46.81
N LEU A 50 1.78 8.24 -46.50
CA LEU A 50 0.68 7.67 -47.31
C LEU A 50 -0.06 8.82 -47.99
N LEU A 51 0.51 9.34 -49.09
CA LEU A 51 -0.18 10.08 -50.16
C LEU A 51 0.84 10.53 -51.23
N LYS A 52 0.44 10.41 -52.51
CA LYS A 52 1.18 10.81 -53.74
C LYS A 52 2.21 9.84 -54.34
N ASN A 53 1.89 8.54 -54.38
CA ASN A 53 2.31 7.70 -55.51
C ASN A 53 1.10 7.52 -56.44
N ASN A 54 0.95 8.48 -57.36
CA ASN A 54 0.08 8.42 -58.55
C ASN A 54 0.84 9.17 -59.69
N LEU A 55 2.14 8.92 -59.81
CA LEU A 55 2.81 9.12 -61.10
C LEU A 55 2.51 7.87 -61.92
N ARG A 56 2.07 8.10 -63.15
CA ARG A 56 1.64 7.09 -64.12
C ARG A 56 2.64 5.94 -64.21
N ASP A 57 2.16 4.72 -64.00
CA ASP A 57 2.93 3.49 -64.25
C ASP A 57 2.97 3.17 -65.77
N SER A 58 3.50 4.10 -66.57
CA SER A 58 3.82 3.84 -67.97
C SER A 58 4.99 2.86 -68.04
N ILE A 59 4.77 1.65 -68.58
CA ILE A 59 5.81 0.61 -68.63
C ILE A 59 6.63 0.78 -69.90
N ALA A 60 7.95 0.94 -69.74
CA ALA A 60 8.86 0.93 -70.87
C ALA A 60 8.95 -0.47 -71.49
N ILE A 61 8.78 -0.57 -72.80
CA ILE A 61 8.83 -1.85 -73.54
C ILE A 61 10.17 -2.57 -73.35
N LYS A 62 11.24 -1.82 -73.08
CA LYS A 62 12.60 -2.32 -72.84
C LYS A 62 12.74 -3.12 -71.53
N ASP A 63 11.83 -2.93 -70.58
CA ASP A 63 11.84 -3.60 -69.27
C ASP A 63 10.98 -4.88 -69.28
N LEU A 64 10.21 -5.13 -70.34
CA LEU A 64 9.42 -6.34 -70.55
C LEU A 64 10.27 -7.49 -71.11
N THR A 65 9.90 -8.73 -70.80
CA THR A 65 10.63 -9.91 -71.31
C THR A 65 10.42 -10.08 -72.82
N GLY A 66 11.30 -10.83 -73.50
CA GLY A 66 11.38 -10.82 -74.98
C GLY A 66 10.06 -11.06 -75.72
N GLU A 67 9.21 -11.98 -75.26
CA GLU A 67 7.90 -12.26 -75.88
C GLU A 67 6.83 -11.22 -75.52
N GLU A 68 6.89 -10.65 -74.31
CA GLU A 68 6.02 -9.56 -73.86
C GLU A 68 6.35 -8.27 -74.61
N GLY A 69 7.63 -7.95 -74.77
CA GLY A 69 8.11 -6.77 -75.51
C GLY A 69 7.91 -6.86 -77.04
N VAL A 70 7.53 -8.02 -77.58
CA VAL A 70 7.04 -8.18 -78.97
C VAL A 70 5.54 -7.95 -79.05
N ARG A 71 4.76 -8.42 -78.07
CA ARG A 71 3.32 -8.10 -77.96
C ARG A 71 3.08 -6.62 -77.67
N ALA A 72 3.79 -6.04 -76.72
CA ALA A 72 3.67 -4.63 -76.32
C ALA A 72 3.87 -3.67 -77.51
N ARG A 73 4.79 -3.99 -78.44
CA ARG A 73 5.01 -3.23 -79.68
C ARG A 73 3.85 -3.26 -80.70
N LYS A 74 2.84 -4.10 -80.52
CA LYS A 74 1.60 -4.05 -81.29
C LYS A 74 0.59 -3.04 -80.72
N PHE A 75 0.72 -2.74 -79.43
CA PHE A 75 -0.18 -1.85 -78.68
C PHE A 75 0.38 -0.44 -78.47
N ASP A 76 1.68 -0.24 -78.68
CA ASP A 76 2.37 1.06 -78.77
C ASP A 76 1.92 1.80 -80.05
N LEU A 77 0.87 2.63 -79.94
CA LEU A 77 0.22 3.26 -81.10
C LEU A 77 0.91 4.55 -81.55
N ASP A 78 1.65 5.22 -80.65
CA ASP A 78 2.38 6.46 -80.97
C ASP A 78 3.88 6.24 -81.22
N GLY A 79 4.42 5.09 -80.83
CA GLY A 79 5.80 4.68 -81.09
C GLY A 79 6.82 5.25 -80.09
N ASP A 80 6.38 5.77 -78.94
CA ASP A 80 7.29 6.35 -77.94
C ASP A 80 8.08 5.29 -77.13
N GLY A 81 7.63 4.02 -77.16
CA GLY A 81 8.25 2.89 -76.49
C GLY A 81 7.84 2.70 -75.03
N LEU A 82 6.80 3.39 -74.56
CA LEU A 82 6.16 3.30 -73.26
C LEU A 82 4.67 2.96 -73.47
N LEU A 83 4.14 1.93 -72.82
CA LEU A 83 2.69 1.68 -72.90
C LEU A 83 1.96 2.62 -71.95
N ASP A 84 0.97 3.33 -72.47
CA ASP A 84 0.03 4.11 -71.68
C ASP A 84 -0.97 3.19 -70.93
N GLU A 85 -1.81 3.77 -70.04
CA GLU A 85 -2.75 2.97 -69.23
C GLU A 85 -3.81 2.24 -70.08
N ALA A 86 -4.20 2.79 -71.24
CA ALA A 86 -5.15 2.19 -72.15
C ALA A 86 -4.49 1.10 -73.02
N GLU A 87 -3.29 1.34 -73.55
CA GLU A 87 -2.50 0.38 -74.31
C GLU A 87 -2.10 -0.84 -73.45
N GLN A 88 -1.66 -0.57 -72.22
CA GLN A 88 -1.38 -1.63 -71.24
C GLN A 88 -2.66 -2.41 -70.87
N ALA A 89 -3.82 -1.74 -70.79
CA ALA A 89 -5.08 -2.43 -70.59
C ALA A 89 -5.42 -3.31 -71.80
N MET A 90 -5.36 -2.80 -73.03
CA MET A 90 -5.62 -3.58 -74.26
C MET A 90 -4.72 -4.83 -74.33
N MET A 91 -3.41 -4.68 -74.08
CA MET A 91 -2.45 -5.80 -74.05
C MET A 91 -2.77 -6.87 -72.98
N ARG A 92 -3.52 -6.54 -71.91
CA ARG A 92 -3.96 -7.51 -70.90
C ARG A 92 -5.24 -8.27 -71.28
N TYR A 93 -6.03 -7.73 -72.20
CA TYR A 93 -7.26 -8.35 -72.68
C TYR A 93 -7.09 -9.12 -73.99
N ASP A 94 -6.01 -8.87 -74.74
CA ASP A 94 -5.51 -9.73 -75.83
C ASP A 94 -4.95 -11.04 -75.25
N ILE A 95 -5.74 -12.12 -75.35
CA ILE A 95 -5.41 -13.44 -74.80
C ILE A 95 -4.57 -14.26 -75.79
N ASP A 96 -4.78 -14.09 -77.10
CA ASP A 96 -4.10 -14.90 -78.12
C ASP A 96 -2.77 -14.28 -78.61
N GLY A 97 -2.55 -13.00 -78.31
CA GLY A 97 -1.34 -12.24 -78.64
C GLY A 97 -1.30 -11.74 -80.08
N ASP A 98 -2.40 -11.75 -80.82
CA ASP A 98 -2.43 -11.34 -82.23
C ASP A 98 -2.30 -9.81 -82.42
N GLY A 99 -2.61 -9.01 -81.40
CA GLY A 99 -2.55 -7.54 -81.40
C GLY A 99 -3.86 -6.84 -81.79
N ASN A 100 -4.93 -7.58 -82.00
CA ASN A 100 -6.29 -7.10 -82.15
C ASN A 100 -7.08 -7.41 -80.86
N LEU A 101 -8.33 -6.95 -80.78
CA LEU A 101 -9.25 -7.37 -79.73
C LEU A 101 -10.47 -8.03 -80.36
N GLY A 102 -10.64 -9.32 -80.08
CA GLY A 102 -11.78 -10.10 -80.52
C GLY A 102 -13.09 -9.61 -79.89
N LEU A 103 -14.23 -9.98 -80.50
CA LEU A 103 -15.55 -9.60 -79.99
C LEU A 103 -15.78 -10.08 -78.54
N GLU A 104 -15.22 -11.22 -78.17
CA GLU A 104 -15.29 -11.81 -76.83
C GLU A 104 -14.46 -11.01 -75.81
N GLU A 105 -13.28 -10.51 -76.20
CA GLU A 105 -12.39 -9.71 -75.37
C GLU A 105 -12.93 -8.29 -75.18
N ILE A 106 -13.47 -7.67 -76.25
CA ILE A 106 -14.21 -6.41 -76.18
C ILE A 106 -15.41 -6.54 -75.21
N HIS A 107 -16.14 -7.66 -75.28
CA HIS A 107 -17.23 -7.91 -74.34
C HIS A 107 -16.73 -8.04 -72.89
N ALA A 108 -15.58 -8.69 -72.66
CA ALA A 108 -14.96 -8.75 -71.33
C ALA A 108 -14.64 -7.34 -70.79
N ILE A 109 -13.94 -6.51 -71.56
CA ILE A 109 -13.61 -5.11 -71.21
C ILE A 109 -14.87 -4.30 -70.84
N VAL A 110 -15.91 -4.36 -71.68
CA VAL A 110 -17.16 -3.60 -71.45
C VAL A 110 -17.88 -4.13 -70.20
N SER A 111 -17.91 -5.45 -69.98
CA SER A 111 -18.54 -6.05 -68.80
C SER A 111 -17.84 -5.64 -67.50
N GLU A 112 -16.51 -5.51 -67.51
CA GLU A 112 -15.73 -5.04 -66.37
C GLU A 112 -15.97 -3.56 -66.09
N HIS A 113 -15.99 -2.72 -67.13
CA HIS A 113 -16.34 -1.30 -67.02
C HIS A 113 -17.76 -1.08 -66.46
N LEU A 114 -18.73 -1.90 -66.85
CA LEU A 114 -20.10 -1.85 -66.30
C LEU A 114 -20.14 -2.29 -64.83
N ARG A 115 -19.39 -3.33 -64.44
CA ARG A 115 -19.24 -3.73 -63.03
C ARG A 115 -18.56 -2.64 -62.19
N ALA A 116 -17.51 -2.01 -62.70
CA ALA A 116 -16.84 -0.90 -62.05
C ALA A 116 -17.78 0.30 -61.84
N LYS A 117 -18.58 0.67 -62.85
CA LYS A 117 -19.61 1.72 -62.70
C LYS A 117 -20.66 1.40 -61.63
N ASN A 118 -21.12 0.15 -61.55
CA ASN A 118 -22.07 -0.26 -60.51
C ASN A 118 -21.47 -0.16 -59.09
N ASN A 119 -20.19 -0.49 -58.94
CA ASN A 119 -19.47 -0.38 -57.66
C ASN A 119 -19.30 1.08 -57.20
N ILE A 120 -19.18 2.06 -58.10
CA ILE A 120 -19.18 3.50 -57.76
C ILE A 120 -20.49 3.90 -57.06
N GLY A 121 -21.63 3.31 -57.46
CA GLY A 121 -22.92 3.54 -56.81
C GLY A 121 -22.97 3.07 -55.36
N ALA A 122 -22.34 1.94 -55.04
CA ALA A 122 -22.19 1.45 -53.68
C ALA A 122 -21.22 2.32 -52.86
N LEU A 123 -20.06 2.67 -53.43
CA LEU A 123 -19.06 3.54 -52.82
C LEU A 123 -19.64 4.90 -52.41
N ARG A 124 -20.48 5.54 -53.23
CA ARG A 124 -21.16 6.79 -52.87
C ARG A 124 -22.02 6.67 -51.61
N LYS A 125 -22.73 5.54 -51.43
CA LYS A 125 -23.52 5.27 -50.21
C LYS A 125 -22.64 5.08 -48.99
N VAL A 126 -21.52 4.36 -49.13
CA VAL A 126 -20.54 4.16 -48.04
C VAL A 126 -19.89 5.48 -47.61
N ILE A 127 -19.45 6.31 -48.57
CA ILE A 127 -18.85 7.62 -48.27
C ILE A 127 -19.84 8.55 -47.57
N ALA A 128 -21.10 8.59 -48.01
CA ALA A 128 -22.15 9.36 -47.33
C ALA A 128 -22.40 8.87 -45.89
N GLY A 129 -22.46 7.55 -45.69
CA GLY A 129 -22.59 6.94 -44.35
C GLY A 129 -21.42 7.26 -43.43
N LEU A 130 -20.18 7.13 -43.93
CA LEU A 130 -18.96 7.46 -43.17
C LEU A 130 -18.93 8.94 -42.79
N THR A 131 -19.29 9.83 -43.72
CA THR A 131 -19.32 11.29 -43.48
C THR A 131 -20.34 11.64 -42.40
N CYS A 132 -21.54 11.05 -42.46
CA CYS A 132 -22.56 11.20 -41.42
C CYS A 132 -22.07 10.71 -40.05
N PHE A 133 -21.40 9.55 -40.00
CA PHE A 133 -20.83 8.99 -38.77
C PHE A 133 -19.75 9.88 -38.15
N VAL A 134 -18.88 10.49 -38.96
CA VAL A 134 -17.87 11.46 -38.49
C VAL A 134 -18.53 12.70 -37.88
N VAL A 135 -19.62 13.20 -38.47
CA VAL A 135 -20.39 14.34 -37.89
C VAL A 135 -21.03 13.95 -36.55
N ILE A 136 -21.59 12.74 -36.42
CA ILE A 136 -22.16 12.23 -35.16
C ILE A 136 -21.07 12.10 -34.08
N LEU A 137 -19.87 11.63 -34.42
CA LEU A 137 -18.73 11.58 -33.50
C LEU A 137 -18.29 12.98 -33.06
N ALA A 138 -18.21 13.94 -33.99
CA ALA A 138 -17.87 15.32 -33.67
C ALA A 138 -18.90 15.97 -32.72
N LEU A 139 -20.20 15.76 -32.96
CA LEU A 139 -21.27 16.22 -32.07
C LEU A 139 -21.24 15.54 -30.70
N SER A 140 -20.85 14.27 -30.63
CA SER A 140 -20.69 13.53 -29.36
C SER A 140 -19.55 14.11 -28.51
N ASN A 141 -18.43 14.45 -29.15
CA ASN A 141 -17.28 15.11 -28.51
C ASN A 141 -17.61 16.55 -28.08
N LEU A 142 -18.45 17.25 -28.85
CA LEU A 142 -18.95 18.58 -28.46
C LEU A 142 -19.89 18.49 -27.25
N GLY A 143 -20.79 17.50 -27.22
CA GLY A 143 -21.73 17.28 -26.11
C GLY A 143 -21.02 16.94 -24.79
N THR A 144 -20.01 16.06 -24.82
CA THR A 144 -19.19 15.76 -23.63
C THR A 144 -18.40 16.97 -23.15
N SER A 145 -17.86 17.79 -24.07
CA SER A 145 -17.17 19.04 -23.73
C SER A 145 -18.11 20.04 -23.05
N LEU A 146 -19.31 20.27 -23.60
CA LEU A 146 -20.31 21.16 -23.01
C LEU A 146 -20.80 20.66 -21.63
N ALA A 147 -21.03 19.35 -21.48
CA ALA A 147 -21.39 18.77 -20.18
C ALA A 147 -20.30 18.99 -19.13
N SER A 148 -19.02 18.82 -19.50
CA SER A 148 -17.89 19.10 -18.59
C SER A 148 -17.80 20.58 -18.20
N ALA A 149 -18.04 21.50 -19.15
CA ALA A 149 -18.00 22.94 -18.88
C ALA A 149 -19.13 23.40 -17.94
N ILE A 150 -20.32 22.81 -18.04
CA ILE A 150 -21.44 23.08 -17.13
C ILE A 150 -21.12 22.57 -15.72
N LEU A 151 -20.60 21.34 -15.59
CA LEU A 151 -20.20 20.77 -14.29
C LEU A 151 -19.08 21.56 -13.60
N VAL A 152 -18.09 22.06 -14.35
CA VAL A 152 -17.02 22.94 -13.82
C VAL A 152 -17.58 24.28 -13.37
N LYS A 153 -18.60 24.83 -14.06
CA LYS A 153 -19.21 26.11 -13.66
C LYS A 153 -20.02 26.02 -12.36
N GLU A 154 -20.59 24.85 -12.05
CA GLU A 154 -21.38 24.65 -10.82
C GLU A 154 -20.54 24.17 -9.62
N THR A 155 -19.24 23.90 -9.79
CA THR A 155 -18.34 23.46 -8.72
C THR A 155 -17.38 24.58 -8.31
N ALA A 156 -17.77 25.36 -7.29
CA ALA A 156 -16.88 26.33 -6.68
C ALA A 156 -16.05 25.67 -5.56
N ALA A 157 -14.73 25.81 -5.65
CA ALA A 157 -13.84 25.51 -4.52
C ALA A 157 -13.88 26.67 -3.52
N ASP A 158 -14.41 26.44 -2.32
CA ASP A 158 -14.33 27.43 -1.25
C ASP A 158 -12.90 27.49 -0.72
N GLN A 159 -12.21 28.60 -1.03
CA GLN A 159 -10.82 28.84 -0.65
C GLN A 159 -10.56 28.80 0.86
N ARG A 160 -11.60 28.93 1.71
CA ARG A 160 -11.45 28.88 3.17
C ARG A 160 -11.56 27.47 3.75
N THR A 161 -12.36 26.60 3.16
CA THR A 161 -12.64 25.25 3.68
C THR A 161 -11.96 24.14 2.88
N SER A 162 -11.46 24.43 1.67
CA SER A 162 -10.96 23.44 0.71
C SER A 162 -12.03 22.40 0.27
N GLU A 163 -13.30 22.68 0.53
CA GLU A 163 -14.44 21.87 0.08
C GLU A 163 -14.92 22.36 -1.30
N MET A 164 -15.22 21.41 -2.19
CA MET A 164 -15.99 21.70 -3.40
C MET A 164 -17.48 21.60 -3.08
N ARG A 165 -18.20 22.70 -3.25
CA ARG A 165 -19.65 22.79 -3.03
C ARG A 165 -20.35 23.08 -4.36
N ILE A 166 -21.54 22.51 -4.54
CA ILE A 166 -22.38 22.88 -5.68
C ILE A 166 -22.92 24.30 -5.42
N ILE A 167 -22.73 25.20 -6.38
CA ILE A 167 -23.22 26.57 -6.28
C ILE A 167 -24.76 26.54 -6.21
N GLY A 168 -25.31 26.81 -5.02
CA GLY A 168 -26.76 26.85 -4.76
C GLY A 168 -27.30 25.71 -3.89
N SER A 169 -26.49 24.70 -3.54
CA SER A 169 -26.83 23.76 -2.47
C SER A 169 -25.85 23.88 -1.29
N VAL A 170 -26.24 23.36 -0.13
CA VAL A 170 -25.36 23.28 1.05
C VAL A 170 -24.52 21.98 1.01
N ASP A 171 -24.79 21.11 0.04
CA ASP A 171 -24.21 19.77 -0.06
C ASP A 171 -22.81 19.81 -0.67
N VAL A 172 -21.86 19.23 0.06
CA VAL A 172 -20.47 19.08 -0.38
C VAL A 172 -20.40 17.93 -1.38
N VAL A 173 -20.08 18.23 -2.64
CA VAL A 173 -19.96 17.24 -3.71
C VAL A 173 -18.50 17.10 -4.10
N GLY A 174 -17.76 16.42 -3.22
CA GLY A 174 -16.42 15.94 -3.53
C GLY A 174 -16.48 14.61 -4.27
N THR A 175 -15.86 14.53 -5.45
CA THR A 175 -15.43 13.26 -6.06
C THR A 175 -14.23 12.67 -5.33
N GLN A 176 -14.25 12.69 -3.99
CA GLN A 176 -13.39 11.79 -3.24
C GLN A 176 -13.78 10.37 -3.62
N SER A 177 -12.80 9.59 -4.12
CA SER A 177 -12.87 8.15 -3.96
C SER A 177 -12.84 7.90 -2.46
N SER A 178 -14.02 7.86 -1.83
CA SER A 178 -14.16 7.86 -0.38
C SER A 178 -13.42 6.66 0.18
N ALA A 179 -12.26 6.94 0.77
CA ALA A 179 -11.34 5.92 1.22
C ALA A 179 -11.95 5.28 2.46
N GLU A 180 -12.52 4.09 2.26
CA GLU A 180 -13.28 3.42 3.32
C GLU A 180 -12.30 2.99 4.41
N THR A 181 -12.53 3.50 5.61
CA THR A 181 -11.59 3.37 6.71
C THR A 181 -12.18 2.40 7.73
N PHE A 182 -11.52 1.25 7.88
CA PHE A 182 -11.91 0.21 8.83
C PHE A 182 -11.06 0.34 10.11
N GLU A 183 -11.69 0.21 11.28
CA GLU A 183 -10.97 0.31 12.56
C GLU A 183 -10.46 -1.06 13.00
N ALA A 184 -9.16 -1.16 13.25
CA ALA A 184 -8.50 -2.33 13.80
C ALA A 184 -8.40 -2.19 15.32
N LEU A 185 -9.18 -3.02 16.03
CA LEU A 185 -9.26 -3.02 17.48
C LEU A 185 -7.98 -3.62 18.09
N GLU A 186 -7.58 -3.11 19.25
CA GLU A 186 -6.49 -3.71 20.04
C GLU A 186 -6.96 -5.04 20.64
N MET A 187 -6.12 -6.08 20.57
CA MET A 187 -6.36 -7.32 21.32
C MET A 187 -6.05 -7.12 22.80
N ASP A 188 -6.82 -7.76 23.68
CA ASP A 188 -6.43 -7.88 25.09
C ASP A 188 -5.16 -8.76 25.25
N VAL A 189 -4.50 -8.63 26.41
CA VAL A 189 -3.22 -9.30 26.71
C VAL A 189 -3.34 -10.84 26.69
N GLU A 190 -4.49 -11.39 27.09
CA GLU A 190 -4.70 -12.85 27.12
C GLU A 190 -4.93 -13.40 25.72
N THR A 191 -5.80 -12.77 24.92
CA THR A 191 -6.00 -13.09 23.49
C THR A 191 -4.69 -12.96 22.72
N ARG A 192 -3.90 -11.91 22.95
CA ARG A 192 -2.58 -11.73 22.33
C ARG A 192 -1.63 -12.88 22.69
N ARG A 193 -1.52 -13.24 23.98
CA ARG A 193 -0.69 -14.37 24.45
C ARG A 193 -1.16 -15.70 23.85
N ALA A 194 -2.46 -15.95 23.79
CA ALA A 194 -3.05 -17.15 23.18
C ALA A 194 -2.78 -17.22 21.67
N ARG A 195 -2.94 -16.11 20.94
CA ARG A 195 -2.60 -16.01 19.51
C ARG A 195 -1.10 -16.23 19.27
N ARG A 196 -0.20 -15.62 20.05
CA ARG A 196 1.25 -15.89 19.94
C ARG A 196 1.57 -17.37 20.12
N ALA A 197 0.98 -18.03 21.12
CA ALA A 197 1.16 -19.48 21.32
C ALA A 197 0.67 -20.31 20.12
N LEU A 198 -0.52 -20.00 19.57
CA LEU A 198 -1.06 -20.65 18.37
C LEU A 198 -0.18 -20.43 17.13
N VAL A 199 0.37 -19.23 16.94
CA VAL A 199 1.30 -18.93 15.85
C VAL A 199 2.57 -19.76 16.00
N VAL A 200 3.20 -19.74 17.17
CA VAL A 200 4.42 -20.52 17.46
C VAL A 200 4.18 -22.03 17.27
N ASP A 201 3.07 -22.57 17.76
CA ASP A 201 2.76 -24.00 17.61
C ASP A 201 2.42 -24.38 16.16
N SER A 202 1.81 -23.47 15.39
CA SER A 202 1.59 -23.68 13.96
C SER A 202 2.91 -23.71 13.15
N LEU A 203 3.87 -22.86 13.52
CA LEU A 203 5.21 -22.84 12.93
C LEU A 203 6.01 -24.10 13.30
N LYS A 204 5.93 -24.57 14.55
CA LYS A 204 6.51 -25.86 14.97
C LYS A 204 5.88 -27.05 14.24
N ALA A 205 4.57 -27.02 14.02
CA ALA A 205 3.85 -28.10 13.35
C ALA A 205 4.13 -28.18 11.83
N ASN A 206 4.54 -27.07 11.21
CA ASN A 206 4.93 -27.04 9.80
C ASN A 206 6.18 -26.16 9.57
N PRO A 207 7.37 -26.63 9.97
CA PRO A 207 8.62 -25.85 9.95
C PRO A 207 9.17 -25.58 8.54
N PHE A 208 8.48 -25.99 7.48
CA PHE A 208 8.79 -25.69 6.07
C PHE A 208 7.60 -25.13 5.28
N GLY A 209 6.47 -24.85 5.93
CA GLY A 209 5.28 -24.34 5.27
C GLY A 209 5.29 -22.84 5.00
N GLU A 210 4.56 -22.44 3.96
CA GLU A 210 4.06 -21.07 3.82
C GLU A 210 3.13 -20.74 5.01
N HIS A 211 3.63 -19.96 5.97
CA HIS A 211 2.83 -19.36 7.03
C HIS A 211 2.89 -17.85 6.88
N ALA A 212 1.74 -17.17 7.01
CA ALA A 212 1.62 -15.70 6.94
C ALA A 212 2.69 -15.00 7.82
N HIS A 213 2.81 -15.47 9.07
CA HIS A 213 3.77 -14.97 10.07
C HIS A 213 5.25 -15.19 9.75
N ARG A 214 5.58 -16.05 8.77
CA ARG A 214 6.96 -16.47 8.44
C ARG A 214 7.58 -15.72 7.26
N HIS A 215 6.81 -15.02 6.43
CA HIS A 215 7.29 -14.50 5.14
C HIS A 215 8.48 -13.50 5.19
N LEU A 216 8.97 -13.08 6.37
CA LEU A 216 10.23 -12.33 6.52
C LEU A 216 11.37 -13.07 7.23
N ALA A 217 11.15 -14.24 7.83
CA ALA A 217 12.22 -15.06 8.40
C ALA A 217 13.03 -15.69 7.26
N ARG A 218 13.95 -14.90 6.67
CA ARG A 218 14.76 -15.27 5.50
C ARG A 218 15.76 -16.39 5.76
N SER A 219 16.02 -16.75 7.02
CA SER A 219 16.93 -17.83 7.37
C SER A 219 16.23 -19.20 7.36
N ALA A 220 16.82 -20.14 6.62
CA ALA A 220 16.47 -21.56 6.70
C ALA A 220 16.84 -22.18 8.05
N ASP A 221 17.83 -21.61 8.77
CA ASP A 221 18.37 -22.11 10.03
C ASP A 221 17.56 -21.65 11.26
N CYS A 222 16.23 -21.78 11.17
CA CYS A 222 15.34 -21.46 12.27
C CYS A 222 15.29 -22.60 13.32
N THR A 223 16.43 -22.85 13.97
CA THR A 223 16.58 -23.89 15.02
C THR A 223 16.58 -23.27 16.42
N GLY A 224 15.42 -23.30 17.08
CA GLY A 224 15.27 -22.89 18.49
C GLY A 224 15.04 -21.38 18.70
N LYS A 225 15.55 -20.83 19.82
CA LYS A 225 15.25 -19.48 20.33
C LYS A 225 15.50 -18.32 19.35
N LYS A 226 16.29 -18.52 18.28
CA LYS A 226 16.58 -17.48 17.29
C LYS A 226 15.38 -17.12 16.41
N CYS A 227 14.36 -17.99 16.31
CA CYS A 227 13.17 -17.73 15.49
C CYS A 227 12.30 -16.56 15.99
N ASP A 228 12.28 -16.30 17.30
CA ASP A 228 11.30 -15.40 17.91
C ASP A 228 11.44 -13.93 17.46
N LYS A 229 12.63 -13.53 16.96
CA LYS A 229 12.89 -12.16 16.48
C LYS A 229 12.26 -11.84 15.11
N ASP A 230 12.07 -12.85 14.26
CA ASP A 230 11.59 -12.66 12.87
C ASP A 230 10.10 -13.00 12.67
N ILE A 231 9.43 -13.55 13.68
CA ILE A 231 8.01 -13.92 13.60
C ILE A 231 7.15 -12.66 13.70
N LYS A 232 6.28 -12.46 12.69
CA LYS A 232 5.22 -11.45 12.77
C LYS A 232 4.05 -11.97 13.58
N PHE A 233 3.93 -11.57 14.84
CA PHE A 233 2.71 -11.80 15.60
C PHE A 233 1.60 -10.84 15.18
N ASP A 234 0.36 -11.21 15.50
CA ASP A 234 -0.79 -10.33 15.31
C ASP A 234 -0.78 -9.24 16.37
N THR A 235 -1.04 -7.99 15.96
CA THR A 235 -1.07 -6.82 16.85
C THR A 235 -2.51 -6.38 17.15
N ASN A 236 -3.40 -6.54 16.17
CA ASN A 236 -4.78 -6.08 16.22
C ASN A 236 -5.72 -7.13 15.63
N TYR A 237 -7.03 -6.91 15.80
CA TYR A 237 -8.07 -7.70 15.13
C TYR A 237 -9.19 -6.80 14.61
N MET A 238 -9.98 -7.33 13.70
CA MET A 238 -11.26 -6.75 13.26
C MET A 238 -12.33 -7.84 13.17
N THR A 239 -13.59 -7.47 12.97
CA THR A 239 -14.65 -8.46 12.74
C THR A 239 -14.49 -9.11 11.37
N GLN A 240 -15.00 -10.33 11.20
CA GLN A 240 -15.02 -10.97 9.88
C GLN A 240 -15.83 -10.16 8.86
N ASP A 241 -16.94 -9.55 9.26
CA ASP A 241 -17.78 -8.72 8.40
C ASP A 241 -17.02 -7.48 7.88
N ASP A 242 -16.16 -6.88 8.71
CA ASP A 242 -15.27 -5.78 8.30
C ASP A 242 -14.22 -6.25 7.30
N ALA A 243 -13.60 -7.40 7.54
CA ALA A 243 -12.61 -7.98 6.64
C ALA A 243 -13.21 -8.38 5.28
N GLU A 244 -14.44 -8.92 5.26
CA GLU A 244 -15.17 -9.26 4.03
C GLU A 244 -15.61 -8.00 3.26
N ARG A 245 -16.03 -6.93 3.96
CA ARG A 245 -16.32 -5.63 3.34
C ARG A 245 -15.06 -5.00 2.75
N MET A 246 -13.97 -4.91 3.51
CA MET A 246 -12.67 -4.45 3.05
C MET A 246 -12.22 -5.22 1.82
N LYS A 247 -12.25 -6.56 1.87
CA LYS A 247 -11.93 -7.44 0.74
C LYS A 247 -12.70 -7.03 -0.52
N ALA A 248 -14.03 -6.90 -0.43
CA ALA A 248 -14.86 -6.56 -1.57
C ALA A 248 -14.53 -5.15 -2.14
N LYS A 249 -14.15 -4.19 -1.29
CA LYS A 249 -13.73 -2.84 -1.72
C LYS A 249 -12.35 -2.86 -2.38
N CYS A 250 -11.43 -3.67 -1.86
CA CYS A 250 -10.11 -3.92 -2.43
C CYS A 250 -10.19 -4.62 -3.80
N GLU A 251 -11.04 -5.64 -3.95
CA GLU A 251 -11.32 -6.33 -5.23
C GLU A 251 -11.90 -5.37 -6.29
N LEU A 252 -12.64 -4.34 -5.87
CA LEU A 252 -13.16 -3.27 -6.73
C LEU A 252 -12.12 -2.16 -7.04
N GLY A 253 -10.86 -2.32 -6.62
CA GLY A 253 -9.80 -1.32 -6.82
C GLY A 253 -10.00 -0.01 -6.07
N ARG A 254 -10.88 0.02 -5.05
CA ARG A 254 -11.14 1.21 -4.24
C ARG A 254 -10.04 1.41 -3.20
N VAL A 255 -9.84 2.67 -2.81
CA VAL A 255 -8.93 2.98 -1.70
C VAL A 255 -9.53 2.46 -0.39
N VAL A 256 -8.77 1.64 0.33
CA VAL A 256 -9.16 1.14 1.66
C VAL A 256 -8.05 1.43 2.65
N ASN A 257 -8.44 2.05 3.76
CA ASN A 257 -7.54 2.39 4.87
C ASN A 257 -7.87 1.50 6.07
N VAL A 258 -6.85 1.19 6.86
CA VAL A 258 -7.02 0.63 8.21
C VAL A 258 -6.50 1.63 9.23
N LYS A 259 -7.38 2.02 10.15
CA LYS A 259 -7.11 2.88 11.29
C LYS A 259 -6.75 2.02 12.49
N ARG A 260 -5.63 2.32 13.15
CA ARG A 260 -5.21 1.75 14.44
C ARG A 260 -5.26 2.86 15.47
N SER A 261 -5.81 2.57 16.64
CA SER A 261 -5.80 3.47 17.80
C SER A 261 -4.83 2.88 18.84
N PHE A 262 -3.99 3.71 19.44
CA PHE A 262 -3.01 3.30 20.45
C PHE A 262 -3.36 3.89 21.84
N PRO A 263 -2.80 3.31 22.92
CA PRO A 263 -2.67 3.99 24.21
C PRO A 263 -2.10 5.42 24.07
N GLY A 264 -2.52 6.33 24.94
CA GLY A 264 -2.28 7.78 24.80
C GLY A 264 -3.17 8.48 23.76
N GLY A 265 -4.07 7.76 23.07
CA GLY A 265 -5.05 8.34 22.13
C GLY A 265 -4.49 8.71 20.76
N SER A 266 -3.24 8.33 20.47
CA SER A 266 -2.66 8.48 19.14
C SER A 266 -3.30 7.50 18.13
N VAL A 267 -3.35 7.91 16.87
CA VAL A 267 -4.02 7.18 15.79
C VAL A 267 -3.09 7.08 14.59
N ASP A 268 -2.88 5.88 14.08
CA ASP A 268 -2.25 5.63 12.79
C ASP A 268 -3.30 5.21 11.77
N THR A 269 -3.12 5.57 10.50
CA THR A 269 -4.01 5.17 9.40
C THR A 269 -3.18 4.83 8.19
N LYS A 270 -3.08 3.54 7.86
CA LYS A 270 -2.33 3.05 6.70
C LYS A 270 -3.29 2.70 5.56
N SER A 271 -2.98 3.15 4.35
CA SER A 271 -3.69 2.72 3.14
C SER A 271 -3.21 1.33 2.74
N LEU A 272 -4.14 0.37 2.65
CA LEU A 272 -3.83 -1.03 2.30
C LEU A 272 -4.06 -1.29 0.81
N CYS A 273 -5.23 -0.87 0.32
CA CYS A 273 -5.65 -1.07 -1.05
C CYS A 273 -5.62 0.27 -1.76
N ARG A 274 -4.85 0.34 -2.86
CA ARG A 274 -4.75 1.48 -3.76
C ARG A 274 -4.39 0.97 -5.16
N SER A 275 -4.37 1.84 -6.17
CA SER A 275 -3.92 1.47 -7.51
C SER A 275 -2.52 0.86 -7.46
N GLY A 276 -2.39 -0.41 -7.90
CA GLY A 276 -1.14 -1.18 -7.85
C GLY A 276 -0.96 -2.11 -6.64
N SER A 277 -1.86 -2.11 -5.64
CA SER A 277 -1.86 -3.13 -4.58
C SER A 277 -2.23 -4.51 -5.15
N ASN A 278 -1.56 -5.56 -4.70
CA ASN A 278 -1.87 -6.96 -5.04
C ASN A 278 -2.58 -7.63 -3.86
N ILE A 279 -3.69 -8.31 -4.11
CA ILE A 279 -4.50 -8.97 -3.07
C ILE A 279 -4.52 -10.48 -3.35
N VAL A 280 -4.05 -11.28 -2.40
CA VAL A 280 -4.02 -12.74 -2.47
C VAL A 280 -4.95 -13.30 -1.41
N ILE A 281 -5.94 -14.10 -1.81
CA ILE A 281 -6.98 -14.61 -0.92
C ILE A 281 -6.97 -16.14 -0.97
N LYS A 282 -6.70 -16.78 0.17
CA LYS A 282 -6.68 -18.23 0.35
C LYS A 282 -7.90 -18.62 1.20
N GLN A 283 -8.95 -19.17 0.59
CA GLN A 283 -10.09 -19.70 1.36
C GLN A 283 -9.69 -20.94 2.16
N ILE A 284 -10.11 -21.02 3.43
CA ILE A 284 -9.81 -22.14 4.33
C ILE A 284 -11.10 -22.81 4.79
N GLU A 285 -11.29 -24.06 4.37
CA GLU A 285 -12.34 -24.92 4.90
C GLU A 285 -11.82 -25.63 6.17
N TYR A 286 -12.23 -25.16 7.35
CA TYR A 286 -11.93 -25.80 8.62
C TYR A 286 -12.77 -27.07 8.82
N LEU A 287 -12.22 -28.23 8.42
CA LEU A 287 -12.89 -29.53 8.58
C LEU A 287 -12.70 -30.12 9.98
N TYR A 288 -13.58 -29.73 10.92
CA TYR A 288 -13.61 -30.27 12.29
C TYR A 288 -14.14 -31.71 12.31
N ARG A 289 -13.23 -32.70 12.24
CA ARG A 289 -13.60 -34.12 12.34
C ARG A 289 -13.61 -34.56 13.81
N ARG A 290 -14.81 -34.68 14.40
CA ARG A 290 -15.03 -35.20 15.76
C ARG A 290 -14.66 -36.69 15.84
N SER A 291 -13.39 -36.97 16.07
CA SER A 291 -12.80 -38.29 16.33
C SER A 291 -12.28 -38.31 17.77
N SER A 292 -12.46 -39.43 18.49
CA SER A 292 -12.78 -39.45 19.92
C SER A 292 -11.64 -39.19 20.93
N SER A 293 -10.56 -38.49 20.54
CA SER A 293 -9.48 -38.12 21.49
C SER A 293 -8.50 -37.05 21.00
N VAL A 294 -8.39 -36.77 19.70
CA VAL A 294 -7.38 -35.82 19.18
C VAL A 294 -7.99 -34.88 18.14
N LEU A 295 -7.97 -33.58 18.44
CA LEU A 295 -8.45 -32.56 17.53
C LEU A 295 -7.42 -32.26 16.42
N LYS A 296 -7.50 -32.98 15.30
CA LYS A 296 -6.64 -32.73 14.13
C LYS A 296 -7.28 -31.75 13.15
N CYS A 297 -6.95 -30.46 13.29
CA CYS A 297 -7.21 -29.47 12.24
C CYS A 297 -6.33 -29.76 11.01
N ARG A 298 -6.93 -30.30 9.94
CA ARG A 298 -6.28 -30.35 8.62
C ARG A 298 -6.74 -29.14 7.80
N LYS A 299 -5.89 -28.11 7.65
CA LYS A 299 -6.08 -27.07 6.62
C LYS A 299 -6.10 -27.77 5.25
N LYS A 300 -7.11 -27.48 4.43
CA LYS A 300 -7.13 -27.83 3.00
C LYS A 300 -7.14 -26.54 2.20
N THR A 301 -6.02 -26.24 1.56
CA THR A 301 -5.92 -25.17 0.58
C THR A 301 -6.57 -25.64 -0.72
N TYR A 302 -7.69 -25.03 -1.10
CA TYR A 302 -8.28 -25.25 -2.41
C TYR A 302 -7.93 -24.06 -3.30
N MET A 303 -7.16 -24.29 -4.37
CA MET A 303 -7.27 -23.41 -5.54
C MET A 303 -8.66 -23.64 -6.15
N ILE A 304 -9.37 -22.56 -6.50
CA ILE A 304 -10.79 -22.60 -6.87
C ILE A 304 -10.97 -23.22 -8.26
N ALA A 305 -10.91 -24.56 -8.32
CA ALA A 305 -11.24 -25.35 -9.50
C ALA A 305 -12.72 -25.79 -9.40
N ARG A 306 -13.56 -25.26 -10.32
CA ARG A 306 -14.99 -25.59 -10.41
C ARG A 306 -15.20 -27.10 -10.63
N LYS A 307 -15.49 -27.87 -9.57
CA LYS A 307 -15.87 -29.29 -9.66
C LYS A 307 -17.35 -29.47 -9.29
N GLY A 308 -18.06 -30.22 -10.14
CA GLY A 308 -19.51 -30.39 -10.09
C GLY A 308 -20.04 -31.17 -8.89
N PRO A 309 -21.39 -31.20 -8.72
CA PRO A 309 -22.04 -31.67 -7.51
C PRO A 309 -21.95 -33.19 -7.35
N ARG A 310 -21.26 -33.65 -6.29
CA ARG A 310 -21.32 -35.04 -5.82
C ARG A 310 -22.28 -35.15 -4.63
N LYS A 311 -23.38 -35.88 -4.80
CA LYS A 311 -24.29 -36.26 -3.71
C LYS A 311 -23.55 -37.15 -2.71
N LYS A 312 -23.47 -36.74 -1.44
CA LYS A 312 -23.10 -37.62 -0.31
C LYS A 312 -23.97 -37.31 0.90
N GLN A 313 -24.75 -38.31 1.32
CA GLN A 313 -25.41 -38.33 2.62
C GLN A 313 -24.35 -38.64 3.69
N GLY A 314 -24.26 -37.82 4.75
CA GLY A 314 -23.33 -38.08 5.84
C GLY A 314 -23.14 -36.86 6.74
N LYS A 315 -23.71 -36.95 7.95
CA LYS A 315 -23.47 -36.15 9.17
C LYS A 315 -22.98 -34.70 8.94
N ALA A 316 -23.88 -33.74 9.19
CA ALA A 316 -23.62 -32.30 9.08
C ALA A 316 -22.36 -31.88 9.88
N ALA A 317 -21.25 -31.70 9.17
CA ALA A 317 -20.07 -31.04 9.72
C ALA A 317 -20.36 -29.53 9.77
N ILE A 318 -20.16 -28.92 10.93
CA ILE A 318 -20.24 -27.46 11.08
C ILE A 318 -19.11 -26.87 10.23
N ARG A 319 -19.47 -26.27 9.11
CA ARG A 319 -18.55 -25.52 8.25
C ARG A 319 -18.40 -24.12 8.81
N LYS A 320 -17.22 -23.79 9.32
CA LYS A 320 -16.79 -22.40 9.48
C LYS A 320 -16.05 -21.98 8.21
N ASN A 321 -16.52 -20.90 7.58
CA ASN A 321 -15.87 -20.29 6.44
C ASN A 321 -14.82 -19.30 6.97
N GLY A 322 -13.57 -19.72 7.00
CA GLY A 322 -12.43 -18.82 7.22
C GLY A 322 -11.73 -18.50 5.91
N PHE A 323 -10.94 -17.43 5.90
CA PHE A 323 -10.04 -17.11 4.80
C PHE A 323 -8.78 -16.44 5.35
N ASP A 324 -7.66 -16.70 4.68
CA ASP A 324 -6.45 -15.89 4.83
C ASP A 324 -6.46 -14.85 3.69
N MET A 325 -6.22 -13.58 4.00
CA MET A 325 -6.03 -12.53 3.00
C MET A 325 -4.66 -11.89 3.18
N VAL A 326 -3.93 -11.68 2.09
CA VAL A 326 -2.66 -10.96 2.07
C VAL A 326 -2.79 -9.79 1.10
N VAL A 327 -2.65 -8.58 1.61
CA VAL A 327 -2.62 -7.34 0.80
C VAL A 327 -1.17 -6.87 0.73
N ILE A 328 -0.63 -6.75 -0.47
CA ILE A 328 0.73 -6.28 -0.74
C ILE A 328 0.63 -4.89 -1.37
N SER A 329 1.18 -3.88 -0.70
CA SER A 329 1.24 -2.49 -1.15
C SER A 329 2.64 -1.95 -0.89
N ASP A 330 3.26 -1.29 -1.87
CA ASP A 330 4.63 -0.75 -1.78
C ASP A 330 5.71 -1.78 -1.37
N GLY A 331 5.52 -3.05 -1.73
CA GLY A 331 6.41 -4.15 -1.32
C GLY A 331 6.28 -4.55 0.15
N LYS A 332 5.40 -3.88 0.93
CA LYS A 332 5.01 -4.28 2.28
C LYS A 332 3.74 -5.13 2.26
N ASP A 333 3.63 -6.06 3.20
CA ASP A 333 2.48 -6.97 3.32
C ASP A 333 1.59 -6.61 4.53
N THR A 334 0.30 -6.92 4.41
CA THR A 334 -0.67 -7.00 5.51
C THR A 334 -1.41 -8.32 5.41
N THR A 335 -1.32 -9.13 6.44
CA THR A 335 -1.88 -10.47 6.54
C THR A 335 -3.08 -10.47 7.48
N PHE A 336 -4.16 -11.12 7.05
CA PHE A 336 -5.38 -11.33 7.82
C PHE A 336 -5.63 -12.84 7.95
N ASP A 337 -5.70 -13.36 9.18
CA ASP A 337 -6.08 -14.75 9.49
C ASP A 337 -7.46 -14.76 10.15
N CYS A 338 -8.48 -15.24 9.43
CA CYS A 338 -9.88 -15.20 9.88
C CYS A 338 -10.37 -16.55 10.42
N ASP A 339 -10.85 -16.57 11.67
CA ASP A 339 -11.21 -17.79 12.42
C ASP A 339 -12.71 -18.18 12.37
N GLY A 340 -13.52 -17.42 11.63
CA GLY A 340 -14.98 -17.55 11.60
C GLY A 340 -15.73 -16.55 12.48
N LYS A 341 -15.04 -15.64 13.18
CA LYS A 341 -15.63 -14.51 13.93
C LYS A 341 -14.75 -13.27 13.86
N ASN A 342 -13.46 -13.43 14.11
CA ASN A 342 -12.47 -12.36 14.11
C ASN A 342 -11.44 -12.62 13.00
N CYS A 343 -10.89 -11.54 12.46
CA CYS A 343 -9.74 -11.56 11.58
C CYS A 343 -8.56 -10.88 12.28
N TYR A 344 -7.53 -11.66 12.59
CA TYR A 344 -6.32 -11.19 13.24
C TYR A 344 -5.39 -10.58 12.20
N ILE A 345 -4.79 -9.44 12.52
CA ILE A 345 -4.05 -8.62 11.57
C ILE A 345 -2.57 -8.55 11.97
N SER A 346 -1.71 -8.86 11.01
CA SER A 346 -0.25 -8.83 11.08
C SER A 346 0.32 -8.27 9.76
N GLY A 347 1.64 -8.04 9.67
CA GLY A 347 2.28 -7.59 8.42
C GLY A 347 3.35 -6.52 8.61
N SER A 348 4.17 -6.28 7.59
CA SER A 348 5.17 -5.20 7.61
C SER A 348 4.59 -3.82 7.30
N ASN A 349 3.39 -3.73 6.71
CA ASN A 349 2.74 -2.46 6.41
C ASN A 349 2.15 -1.76 7.65
N LEU A 350 1.86 -2.51 8.71
CA LEU A 350 1.35 -1.99 9.98
C LEU A 350 2.44 -1.63 10.99
N ARG A 351 3.69 -2.03 10.71
CA ARG A 351 4.84 -1.72 11.55
C ARG A 351 5.15 -0.22 11.49
N GLN A 352 5.37 0.33 12.67
CA GLN A 352 5.57 1.74 12.93
C GLN A 352 7.05 2.09 12.80
N LYS A 353 7.33 3.25 12.20
CA LYS A 353 8.68 3.76 11.93
C LYS A 353 9.29 4.41 13.16
N HIS A 354 10.57 4.79 13.04
CA HIS A 354 11.24 5.60 14.07
C HIS A 354 10.43 6.87 14.41
N GLY A 355 10.11 7.06 15.69
CA GLY A 355 9.30 8.16 16.24
C GLY A 355 7.78 7.96 16.19
N GLU A 356 7.26 7.00 15.43
CA GLU A 356 5.82 6.67 15.37
C GLU A 356 5.36 5.97 16.68
N PRO A 357 4.08 6.15 17.10
CA PRO A 357 3.57 5.62 18.35
C PRO A 357 3.46 4.09 18.34
N CYS A 358 3.60 3.45 19.50
CA CYS A 358 3.49 2.01 19.66
C CYS A 358 2.90 1.63 21.02
N ASN A 359 2.43 0.39 21.12
CA ASN A 359 1.87 -0.14 22.36
C ASN A 359 2.92 -0.92 23.16
N LEU A 360 3.22 -0.46 24.38
CA LEU A 360 4.18 -1.11 25.28
C LEU A 360 3.81 -2.58 25.59
N ASN A 361 2.52 -2.93 25.57
CA ASN A 361 2.03 -4.30 25.77
C ASN A 361 2.25 -5.21 24.54
N HIS A 362 2.69 -4.65 23.41
CA HIS A 362 3.07 -5.41 22.20
C HIS A 362 4.58 -5.68 22.18
N GLY A 363 5.39 -4.88 22.90
CA GLY A 363 6.84 -4.90 22.81
C GLY A 363 7.32 -4.42 21.43
N SER A 364 8.31 -5.10 20.85
CA SER A 364 8.86 -4.77 19.52
C SER A 364 7.94 -5.09 18.33
N ASP A 365 6.82 -5.83 18.53
CA ASP A 365 5.97 -6.30 17.42
C ASP A 365 5.36 -5.18 16.58
N ASP A 366 5.05 -4.06 17.23
CA ASP A 366 4.47 -2.88 16.58
C ASP A 366 5.46 -2.12 15.70
N CYS A 367 6.76 -2.32 15.89
CA CYS A 367 7.80 -1.49 15.27
C CYS A 367 8.44 -2.17 14.03
N GLU A 368 9.05 -1.37 13.14
CA GLU A 368 9.88 -1.91 12.06
C GLU A 368 11.07 -2.74 12.61
N ALA A 369 11.66 -3.61 11.77
CA ALA A 369 12.75 -4.47 12.22
C ALA A 369 13.98 -3.64 12.64
N GLY A 370 14.56 -3.93 13.80
CA GLY A 370 15.62 -3.10 14.40
C GLY A 370 15.10 -1.86 15.13
N LEU A 371 13.82 -1.80 15.46
CA LEU A 371 13.22 -0.78 16.33
C LEU A 371 12.56 -1.46 17.55
N VAL A 372 12.54 -0.77 18.69
CA VAL A 372 11.89 -1.22 19.94
C VAL A 372 10.90 -0.17 20.42
N CYS A 373 9.78 -0.62 20.99
CA CYS A 373 8.79 0.25 21.60
C CYS A 373 9.27 0.72 22.98
N VAL A 374 9.63 2.00 23.09
CA VAL A 374 10.13 2.63 24.32
C VAL A 374 9.04 3.54 24.90
N GLN A 375 8.84 3.51 26.22
CA GLN A 375 7.84 4.33 26.92
C GLN A 375 8.16 5.83 26.77
N ASP A 376 7.15 6.65 26.46
CA ASP A 376 7.34 8.10 26.37
C ASP A 376 7.52 8.68 27.79
N ALA A 377 8.50 9.56 27.97
CA ALA A 377 8.94 10.01 29.31
C ALA A 377 7.84 10.75 30.10
N ASN A 378 6.81 11.24 29.41
CA ASN A 378 5.72 12.02 29.97
C ASN A 378 4.38 11.26 30.06
N ASP A 379 4.28 10.05 29.49
CA ASP A 379 3.05 9.28 29.45
C ASP A 379 3.34 7.79 29.62
N VAL A 380 2.96 7.25 30.77
CA VAL A 380 3.17 5.83 31.10
C VAL A 380 2.39 4.88 30.19
N THR A 381 1.40 5.36 29.43
CA THR A 381 0.56 4.54 28.56
C THR A 381 1.06 4.47 27.12
N SER A 382 1.64 5.55 26.57
CA SER A 382 2.16 5.55 25.19
C SER A 382 3.64 5.18 25.12
N GLY A 383 4.00 4.53 24.02
CA GLY A 383 5.38 4.34 23.61
C GLY A 383 5.64 4.92 22.23
N ARG A 384 6.92 5.02 21.87
CA ARG A 384 7.37 5.30 20.50
C ARG A 384 8.34 4.22 20.05
N CYS A 385 8.26 3.87 18.77
CA CYS A 385 9.27 3.03 18.16
C CYS A 385 10.54 3.87 17.99
N LEU A 386 11.53 3.62 18.83
CA LEU A 386 12.87 4.16 18.61
C LEU A 386 13.71 3.08 17.93
N SER A 387 14.84 3.47 17.34
CA SER A 387 15.82 2.46 16.92
C SER A 387 16.15 1.60 18.13
N ASP A 388 16.44 0.33 17.90
CA ASP A 388 17.52 -0.29 18.64
C ASP A 388 18.78 0.52 18.26
N TRP A 389 18.95 1.67 18.91
CA TRP A 389 20.25 2.36 19.07
C TRP A 389 21.19 1.52 19.93
N ASN A 390 20.81 0.26 20.17
CA ASN A 390 21.16 -0.65 21.21
C ASN A 390 21.25 -1.99 20.50
N ASN A 391 22.40 -2.67 20.49
CA ASN A 391 22.38 -4.12 20.21
C ASN A 391 21.75 -4.93 21.39
N GLY A 392 21.10 -4.24 22.34
CA GLY A 392 20.91 -4.69 23.72
C GLY A 392 22.24 -4.80 24.50
N ILE A 393 23.37 -4.58 23.84
CA ILE A 393 24.71 -4.61 24.44
C ILE A 393 24.80 -3.41 25.37
N TRP A 394 25.00 -3.72 26.64
CA TRP A 394 25.56 -2.77 27.58
C TRP A 394 27.02 -3.20 27.77
N TYR A 395 27.87 -2.29 28.20
CA TYR A 395 29.25 -2.59 28.60
C TYR A 395 29.61 -1.79 29.86
N VAL A 396 30.69 -2.16 30.56
CA VAL A 396 31.23 -1.27 31.59
C VAL A 396 32.03 -0.23 30.85
N ASP A 397 31.64 1.03 30.98
CA ASP A 397 32.59 2.11 30.78
C ASP A 397 33.58 2.05 31.95
N TRP A 398 34.67 1.31 31.72
CA TRP A 398 35.71 1.06 32.72
C TRP A 398 36.51 2.31 33.06
N VAL A 399 36.46 3.35 32.21
CA VAL A 399 37.12 4.64 32.43
C VAL A 399 36.32 5.48 33.44
N ASN A 400 34.99 5.46 33.34
CA ASN A 400 34.09 6.21 34.23
C ASN A 400 33.46 5.36 35.34
N HIS A 401 33.73 4.05 35.39
CA HIS A 401 33.15 3.06 36.30
C HIS A 401 31.60 3.07 36.31
N LYS A 402 30.98 3.12 35.13
CA LYS A 402 29.52 3.11 34.96
C LYS A 402 29.07 1.88 34.20
N CYS A 403 27.81 1.47 34.42
CA CYS A 403 27.16 0.71 33.36
C CYS A 403 26.45 1.62 32.37
N VAL A 404 26.70 1.39 31.10
CA VAL A 404 26.14 2.13 30.00
C VAL A 404 25.69 1.21 28.88
N GLN A 405 24.67 1.65 28.16
CA GLN A 405 24.20 1.01 26.95
C GLN A 405 25.01 1.49 25.74
N ASP A 406 25.34 0.57 24.85
CA ASP A 406 25.94 0.83 23.54
C ASP A 406 24.91 1.55 22.66
N CYS A 407 24.88 2.88 22.80
CA CYS A 407 23.92 3.79 22.18
C CYS A 407 24.35 5.24 22.15
N VAL A 408 23.66 6.04 21.32
CA VAL A 408 23.91 7.49 21.15
C VAL A 408 22.65 8.27 21.51
N GLY A 409 22.69 8.95 22.66
CA GLY A 409 21.61 9.84 23.13
C GLY A 409 20.66 9.20 24.16
N GLY A 410 20.90 9.48 25.44
CA GLY A 410 20.09 9.01 26.56
C GLY A 410 20.86 9.09 27.88
N PRO A 411 20.20 9.06 29.06
CA PRO A 411 20.88 9.21 30.36
C PRO A 411 21.84 8.06 30.69
N ASN A 412 21.64 6.88 30.09
CA ASN A 412 22.48 5.69 30.27
C ASN A 412 23.27 5.30 29.00
N CYS A 413 23.35 6.16 27.98
CA CYS A 413 24.13 5.87 26.77
C CYS A 413 25.62 6.15 26.99
N GLY A 414 26.48 5.21 26.57
CA GLY A 414 27.94 5.35 26.63
C GLY A 414 28.58 5.88 25.34
N GLY A 415 27.87 5.78 24.22
CA GLY A 415 28.46 5.84 22.88
C GLY A 415 28.76 4.43 22.33
N ASP A 416 29.29 4.38 21.11
CA ASP A 416 29.66 3.13 20.43
C ASP A 416 30.71 2.35 21.26
N SER A 417 30.40 1.10 21.61
CA SER A 417 31.29 0.26 22.43
C SER A 417 32.68 0.07 21.80
N SER A 418 33.72 0.38 22.56
CA SER A 418 35.11 0.20 22.12
C SER A 418 35.51 -1.27 22.25
N PHE A 419 36.38 -1.78 21.35
CA PHE A 419 36.71 -3.21 21.31
C PHE A 419 37.40 -3.78 22.56
N TRP A 420 37.89 -2.92 23.46
CA TRP A 420 38.47 -3.27 24.76
C TRP A 420 37.47 -3.16 25.93
N GLU A 421 36.27 -2.63 25.69
CA GLU A 421 35.22 -2.57 26.70
C GLU A 421 34.54 -3.93 26.74
N GLU A 422 34.98 -4.73 27.70
CA GLU A 422 34.42 -6.06 27.89
C GLU A 422 32.92 -6.00 28.18
N GLU A 423 32.18 -6.94 27.59
CA GLU A 423 30.74 -7.20 27.74
C GLU A 423 30.38 -7.76 29.14
N PHE A 424 31.08 -7.24 30.17
CA PHE A 424 30.96 -7.41 31.62
C PHE A 424 31.83 -8.46 32.33
N ALA A 425 32.84 -7.99 33.09
CA ALA A 425 33.66 -8.81 34.02
C ALA A 425 33.45 -8.61 35.55
N THR A 426 33.45 -7.41 36.14
CA THR A 426 33.09 -7.12 37.58
C THR A 426 33.27 -5.63 37.91
N TYR A 427 32.44 -4.87 38.63
CA TYR A 427 31.12 -5.03 39.29
C TYR A 427 30.77 -3.63 39.89
N GLN A 428 29.53 -3.14 40.05
CA GLN A 428 28.21 -3.79 40.03
C GLN A 428 27.80 -4.14 38.61
N LEU A 429 27.74 -5.44 38.32
CA LEU A 429 28.20 -5.95 37.02
C LEU A 429 27.21 -5.75 35.88
N CYS A 430 27.33 -4.57 35.32
CA CYS A 430 26.23 -3.77 34.89
C CYS A 430 25.09 -3.57 35.92
N CYS A 431 24.89 -4.49 36.89
CA CYS A 431 23.84 -4.59 37.92
C CYS A 431 23.24 -3.23 38.27
N ASP A 432 21.95 -3.07 38.00
CA ASP A 432 21.51 -2.13 36.95
C ASP A 432 21.62 -2.67 35.52
N THR A 433 21.85 -3.99 35.30
CA THR A 433 22.31 -4.52 34.00
C THR A 433 21.56 -4.00 32.78
N HIS A 434 20.25 -3.85 32.97
CA HIS A 434 19.34 -2.94 32.29
C HIS A 434 18.27 -2.51 33.34
N LEU A 435 18.64 -2.50 34.63
CA LEU A 435 17.89 -3.13 35.75
C LEU A 435 17.52 -2.19 36.92
N SER A 436 17.26 -0.90 36.71
CA SER A 436 16.79 0.01 37.78
C SER A 436 15.46 0.69 37.49
N TYR A 437 14.48 -0.04 36.96
CA TYR A 437 13.06 0.38 36.92
C TYR A 437 12.43 0.49 38.35
N LEU A 438 13.26 0.53 39.40
CA LEU A 438 12.96 0.15 40.77
C LEU A 438 12.99 1.36 41.69
N THR A 439 11.84 1.68 42.29
CA THR A 439 11.67 2.73 43.30
C THR A 439 12.37 2.36 44.62
N GLY A 440 13.70 2.48 44.65
CA GLY A 440 14.54 2.28 45.85
C GLY A 440 16.03 1.95 45.62
N GLY A 441 16.48 1.71 44.38
CA GLY A 441 17.85 1.25 44.06
C GLY A 441 18.91 2.34 43.89
N TYR A 442 19.11 3.20 44.89
CA TYR A 442 19.84 4.49 44.76
C TYR A 442 21.39 4.41 44.64
N LYS A 443 21.98 3.25 44.32
CA LYS A 443 23.40 2.93 44.62
C LYS A 443 24.26 2.51 43.44
N GLN A 444 23.75 2.67 42.23
CA GLN A 444 23.82 1.52 41.33
C GLN A 444 24.47 1.84 39.95
N CYS A 445 24.77 3.13 39.68
CA CYS A 445 25.61 3.59 38.55
C CYS A 445 26.70 4.62 38.91
N VAL A 446 27.08 4.78 40.19
CA VAL A 446 28.15 5.71 40.61
C VAL A 446 28.97 5.08 41.75
N PRO A 447 30.32 5.17 41.75
CA PRO A 447 31.11 4.97 42.95
C PRO A 447 30.74 6.05 43.99
N ASP A 448 30.11 5.62 45.06
CA ASP A 448 29.61 6.48 46.13
C ASP A 448 30.76 7.30 46.74
N LEU A 449 30.71 8.64 46.63
CA LEU A 449 31.75 9.53 47.15
C LEU A 449 31.92 9.37 48.67
N ASP A 450 30.85 8.90 49.35
CA ASP A 450 30.83 8.59 50.77
C ASP A 450 31.77 7.43 51.17
N PHE A 451 32.19 6.57 50.25
CA PHE A 451 33.18 5.52 50.53
C PHE A 451 34.57 6.09 50.87
N TYR A 452 34.91 7.26 50.32
CA TYR A 452 36.12 8.01 50.70
C TYR A 452 35.94 8.86 51.96
N LEU A 453 34.69 9.11 52.41
CA LEU A 453 34.38 9.95 53.57
C LEU A 453 34.08 9.16 54.85
N GLY A 454 33.75 7.87 54.77
CA GLY A 454 33.63 6.96 55.92
C GLY A 454 32.22 6.81 56.52
N LYS A 455 31.19 7.32 55.84
CA LYS A 455 29.79 7.07 56.23
C LYS A 455 29.40 5.61 55.99
N GLY A 456 28.58 5.07 56.89
CA GLY A 456 28.14 3.68 56.87
C GLY A 456 29.13 2.66 57.43
N GLN A 457 30.33 3.06 57.88
CA GLN A 457 31.27 2.13 58.51
C GLN A 457 30.69 1.56 59.82
N ASP A 458 30.79 0.23 60.01
CA ASP A 458 30.34 -0.45 61.23
C ASP A 458 31.24 -0.06 62.42
N CYS A 459 30.66 0.64 63.39
CA CYS A 459 31.31 1.12 64.61
C CYS A 459 30.76 0.41 65.87
N SER A 460 30.16 -0.79 65.70
CA SER A 460 29.55 -1.57 66.78
C SER A 460 30.52 -1.89 67.92
N ASN A 461 31.79 -2.16 67.57
CA ASN A 461 32.84 -2.50 68.53
C ASN A 461 33.69 -1.29 68.94
N SER A 462 33.95 -0.34 68.02
CA SER A 462 34.89 0.76 68.24
C SER A 462 34.25 2.01 68.85
N ARG A 463 32.93 2.22 68.65
CA ARG A 463 32.18 3.45 68.96
C ARG A 463 32.76 4.74 68.36
N THR A 464 33.74 4.63 67.46
CA THR A 464 34.51 5.74 66.89
C THR A 464 34.44 5.71 65.38
N CYS A 465 34.40 6.90 64.78
CA CYS A 465 34.30 7.14 63.35
C CYS A 465 35.39 8.13 62.91
N ARG A 466 35.70 8.17 61.62
CA ARG A 466 36.59 9.19 61.03
C ARG A 466 35.77 10.41 60.60
N ASN A 467 36.47 11.53 60.36
CA ASN A 467 35.93 12.73 59.71
C ASN A 467 34.68 13.32 60.39
N ASP A 468 34.73 13.51 61.71
CA ASP A 468 33.68 14.12 62.56
C ASP A 468 32.29 13.45 62.52
N LEU A 469 32.18 12.27 61.91
CA LEU A 469 30.96 11.46 61.88
C LEU A 469 30.63 10.88 63.26
N VAL A 470 29.34 10.66 63.54
CA VAL A 470 28.88 10.16 64.84
C VAL A 470 28.42 8.71 64.72
N CYS A 471 28.99 7.84 65.54
CA CYS A 471 28.54 6.45 65.65
C CYS A 471 27.13 6.41 66.26
N ARG A 472 26.10 6.01 65.48
CA ARG A 472 24.71 5.89 65.94
C ARG A 472 24.18 4.46 65.83
N LYS A 473 23.31 4.06 66.76
CA LYS A 473 22.64 2.76 66.74
C LYS A 473 21.69 2.68 65.55
N SER A 474 21.66 1.52 64.89
CA SER A 474 20.72 1.25 63.81
C SER A 474 19.28 1.41 64.29
N ALA A 475 18.46 2.12 63.52
CA ALA A 475 17.02 2.28 63.78
C ALA A 475 16.19 1.02 63.43
N LEU A 476 16.83 -0.03 62.90
CA LEU A 476 16.18 -1.32 62.64
C LEU A 476 15.94 -2.05 63.96
N ASN A 477 14.66 -2.19 64.33
CA ASN A 477 14.20 -2.80 65.59
C ASN A 477 14.93 -4.12 65.91
N GLY A 478 15.59 -4.17 67.05
CA GLY A 478 16.33 -5.35 67.54
C GLY A 478 17.79 -5.46 67.06
N SER A 479 18.30 -4.54 66.25
CA SER A 479 19.71 -4.56 65.83
C SER A 479 20.63 -3.89 66.86
N ASP A 480 21.61 -4.63 67.38
CA ASP A 480 22.70 -4.08 68.20
C ASP A 480 23.85 -3.49 67.39
N ARG A 481 23.69 -3.36 66.06
CA ARG A 481 24.68 -2.74 65.19
C ARG A 481 24.61 -1.22 65.18
N TRP A 482 25.77 -0.60 65.04
CA TRP A 482 25.94 0.86 64.98
C TRP A 482 26.79 1.23 63.77
N TYR A 483 26.47 2.37 63.16
CA TYR A 483 27.12 2.86 61.95
C TYR A 483 27.51 4.34 62.08
N CYS A 484 28.58 4.73 61.40
CA CYS A 484 29.02 6.12 61.29
C CYS A 484 28.10 6.90 60.35
N VAL A 485 27.52 8.01 60.84
CA VAL A 485 26.60 8.89 60.09
C VAL A 485 26.85 10.37 60.34
#